data_AF-A0A3N6CIB1-F1
#
_entry.id   AF-A0A3N6CIB1-F1
#
_cell.length_a   1.000
_cell.length_b   1.000
_cell.length_c   1.000
_cell.angle_alpha   90.00
_cell.angle_beta   90.00
_cell.angle_gamma   90.00
#
_symmetry.space_group_name_H-M   'P 1'
#
loop_
_entity.id
_entity.type
_entity.pdbx_description
1 polymer ?
#
loop_
_entity_poly.entity_id
_entity_poly.type
_entity_poly.pdbx_seq_one_letter_code
_entity_poly.pdbx_strand_id
1 'polypeptide(L)'
;MDFWRDEYRLNARIARFPKPYVALMDGIVMGGGVGVAAHGDVRVVTERSRVAMPETGIGFVPDVGGTYLLAAAPGELGTHLALTGRAVGAADALLCGLADHFVPSGRLADLTSALAAAGAPDEVTATVRRYATDAPDGELAGHREWIDACYAADTVEEIIDRLVDSGVPAAKETAAELLTASPTALKVTLAAVRRTKRLGSLEAALDQEFRVSCHAFAGHDLVEGVRARIIDKDRAPRWSPAEPGDVTAADVARHFEPLGDEELGLAPA
;
A
#
# COMPACT_ATOMS: atom_id res chain seq x y z
N MET A 1 0.43 -9.09 18.72
CA MET A 1 1.70 -8.59 18.17
C MET A 1 2.49 -9.66 17.41
N ASP A 2 2.53 -10.91 17.88
CA ASP A 2 3.28 -11.99 17.20
C ASP A 2 2.93 -12.18 15.73
N PHE A 3 1.65 -12.06 15.37
CA PHE A 3 1.20 -12.13 13.96
C PHE A 3 1.96 -11.14 13.05
N TRP A 4 1.89 -9.83 13.34
CA TRP A 4 2.61 -8.82 12.54
C TRP A 4 4.12 -8.99 12.60
N ARG A 5 4.65 -9.43 13.73
CA ARG A 5 6.09 -9.68 13.88
C ARG A 5 6.55 -10.76 12.88
N ASP A 6 5.81 -11.85 12.78
CA ASP A 6 6.13 -12.94 11.85
C ASP A 6 5.83 -12.56 10.40
N GLU A 7 4.74 -11.84 10.16
CA GLU A 7 4.36 -11.34 8.83
C GLU A 7 5.43 -10.40 8.26
N TYR A 8 5.90 -9.42 9.04
CA TYR A 8 6.86 -8.43 8.55
C TYR A 8 8.25 -9.04 8.36
N ARG A 9 8.62 -10.01 9.18
CA ARG A 9 9.80 -10.86 8.95
C ARG A 9 9.68 -11.66 7.66
N LEU A 10 8.49 -12.18 7.35
CA LEU A 10 8.22 -12.84 6.08
C LEU A 10 8.36 -11.85 4.90
N ASN A 11 7.81 -10.65 5.00
CA ASN A 11 7.92 -9.64 3.93
C ASN A 11 9.38 -9.28 3.65
N ALA A 12 10.18 -9.00 4.69
CA ALA A 12 11.62 -8.75 4.56
C ALA A 12 12.37 -9.96 3.98
N ARG A 13 11.96 -11.18 4.36
CA ARG A 13 12.56 -12.42 3.83
C ARG A 13 12.25 -12.63 2.36
N ILE A 14 11.06 -12.26 1.89
CA ILE A 14 10.71 -12.31 0.46
C ILE A 14 11.61 -11.36 -0.32
N ALA A 15 11.78 -10.12 0.15
CA ALA A 15 12.63 -9.12 -0.49
C ALA A 15 14.11 -9.53 -0.59
N ARG A 16 14.58 -10.36 0.35
CA ARG A 16 15.97 -10.86 0.39
C ARG A 16 16.08 -12.35 0.02
N PHE A 17 15.07 -12.91 -0.64
CA PHE A 17 15.05 -14.33 -0.91
C PHE A 17 16.20 -14.70 -1.88
N PRO A 18 17.01 -15.72 -1.60
CA PRO A 18 18.24 -15.99 -2.38
C PRO A 18 17.99 -16.64 -3.74
N LYS A 19 16.73 -16.86 -4.12
CA LYS A 19 16.30 -17.44 -5.39
C LYS A 19 15.26 -16.51 -6.00
N PRO A 20 15.10 -16.50 -7.34
CA PRO A 20 14.06 -15.72 -7.98
C PRO A 20 12.68 -16.06 -7.42
N TYR A 21 11.98 -15.04 -6.95
CA TYR A 21 10.61 -15.10 -6.47
C TYR A 21 9.67 -14.48 -7.52
N VAL A 22 8.79 -15.30 -8.09
CA VAL A 22 7.78 -14.84 -9.05
C VAL A 22 6.41 -14.80 -8.38
N ALA A 23 5.82 -13.61 -8.29
CA ALA A 23 4.46 -13.42 -7.81
C ALA A 23 3.49 -13.30 -8.99
N LEU A 24 2.50 -14.20 -9.09
CA LEU A 24 1.40 -14.08 -10.03
C LEU A 24 0.20 -13.43 -9.34
N MET A 25 0.03 -12.12 -9.53
CA MET A 25 -0.96 -11.25 -8.88
C MET A 25 -2.30 -11.24 -9.62
N ASP A 26 -2.83 -12.42 -9.94
CA ASP A 26 -4.03 -12.60 -10.75
C ASP A 26 -5.32 -12.52 -9.93
N GLY A 27 -5.96 -11.35 -9.92
CA GLY A 27 -7.16 -11.07 -9.14
C GLY A 27 -6.92 -10.03 -8.03
N ILE A 28 -7.61 -10.20 -6.89
CA ILE A 28 -7.55 -9.26 -5.77
C ILE A 28 -6.25 -9.47 -4.99
N VAL A 29 -5.41 -8.44 -4.91
CA VAL A 29 -4.16 -8.44 -4.14
C VAL A 29 -4.13 -7.19 -3.27
N MET A 30 -4.52 -7.34 -2.00
CA MET A 30 -4.70 -6.21 -1.09
C MET A 30 -4.05 -6.47 0.27
N GLY A 31 -3.54 -5.42 0.92
CA GLY A 31 -2.92 -5.48 2.24
C GLY A 31 -1.82 -6.53 2.31
N GLY A 32 -1.95 -7.52 3.20
CA GLY A 32 -1.01 -8.65 3.29
C GLY A 32 -0.72 -9.37 1.97
N GLY A 33 -1.69 -9.39 1.03
CA GLY A 33 -1.48 -9.91 -0.33
C GLY A 33 -0.42 -9.13 -1.11
N VAL A 34 -0.37 -7.80 -0.94
CA VAL A 34 0.71 -6.95 -1.47
C VAL A 34 2.01 -7.29 -0.77
N GLY A 35 2.00 -7.46 0.55
CA GLY A 35 3.18 -7.82 1.34
C GLY A 35 3.86 -9.13 0.94
N VAL A 36 3.10 -10.13 0.50
CA VAL A 36 3.68 -11.41 0.02
C VAL A 36 4.02 -11.42 -1.47
N ALA A 37 3.62 -10.40 -2.22
CA ALA A 37 3.80 -10.36 -3.67
C ALA A 37 4.77 -9.25 -4.12
N ALA A 38 4.51 -8.01 -3.71
CA ALA A 38 5.09 -6.81 -4.32
C ALA A 38 6.55 -6.53 -3.90
N HIS A 39 7.10 -7.34 -3.00
CA HIS A 39 8.53 -7.36 -2.64
C HIS A 39 9.33 -8.45 -3.35
N GLY A 40 8.69 -9.29 -4.17
CA GLY A 40 9.37 -10.32 -4.96
C GLY A 40 10.17 -9.76 -6.13
N ASP A 41 11.06 -10.57 -6.70
CA ASP A 41 11.92 -10.17 -7.82
C ASP A 41 11.14 -9.91 -9.12
N VAL A 42 10.06 -10.66 -9.35
CA VAL A 42 9.27 -10.58 -10.58
C VAL A 42 7.78 -10.62 -10.25
N ARG A 43 7.09 -9.51 -10.50
CA ARG A 43 5.70 -9.29 -10.09
C ARG A 43 4.83 -9.17 -11.33
N VAL A 44 3.96 -10.17 -11.52
CA VAL A 44 3.14 -10.32 -12.72
C VAL A 44 1.69 -9.97 -12.41
N VAL A 45 1.14 -8.99 -13.10
CA VAL A 45 -0.29 -8.64 -13.07
C VAL A 45 -1.00 -9.11 -14.34
N THR A 46 -2.32 -9.23 -14.26
CA THR A 46 -3.22 -9.61 -15.36
C THR A 46 -4.34 -8.58 -15.50
N GLU A 47 -5.19 -8.74 -16.51
CA GLU A 47 -6.38 -7.92 -16.70
C GLU A 47 -7.39 -8.05 -15.54
N ARG A 48 -7.24 -9.09 -14.71
CA ARG A 48 -8.07 -9.33 -13.52
C ARG A 48 -7.49 -8.70 -12.26
N SER A 49 -6.24 -8.22 -12.29
CA SER A 49 -5.58 -7.66 -11.12
C SER A 49 -6.33 -6.45 -10.56
N ARG A 50 -6.47 -6.45 -9.24
CA ARG A 50 -6.98 -5.35 -8.42
C ARG A 50 -6.05 -5.21 -7.21
N VAL A 51 -5.09 -4.30 -7.31
CA VAL A 51 -4.05 -4.10 -6.29
C VAL A 51 -4.40 -2.90 -5.43
N ALA A 52 -4.38 -3.02 -4.10
CA ALA A 52 -4.72 -1.90 -3.21
C ALA A 52 -4.09 -2.03 -1.82
N MET A 53 -4.00 -0.91 -1.12
CA MET A 53 -3.74 -0.84 0.33
C MET A 53 -4.96 -0.17 1.00
N PRO A 54 -6.06 -0.90 1.27
CA PRO A 54 -7.34 -0.33 1.69
C PRO A 54 -7.43 -0.04 3.21
N GLU A 55 -6.32 -0.06 3.93
CA GLU A 55 -6.25 -0.08 5.40
C GLU A 55 -6.88 1.17 6.04
N THR A 56 -6.77 2.35 5.41
CA THR A 56 -7.37 3.59 5.94
C THR A 56 -8.89 3.48 6.08
N GLY A 57 -9.54 2.70 5.22
CA GLY A 57 -10.99 2.44 5.25
C GLY A 57 -11.45 1.52 6.39
N ILE A 58 -10.52 0.87 7.10
CA ILE A 58 -10.77 0.04 8.29
C ILE A 58 -10.11 0.61 9.56
N GLY A 59 -9.67 1.88 9.55
CA GLY A 59 -9.03 2.48 10.73
C GLY A 59 -7.58 2.06 10.94
N PHE A 60 -6.89 1.65 9.87
CA PHE A 60 -5.52 1.16 9.91
C PHE A 60 -4.63 1.86 8.87
N VAL A 61 -3.35 1.52 8.82
CA VAL A 61 -2.36 2.16 7.94
C VAL A 61 -1.81 1.12 6.98
N PRO A 62 -1.51 1.47 5.71
CA PRO A 62 -0.79 0.58 4.80
C PRO A 62 0.47 0.03 5.48
N ASP A 63 0.53 -1.28 5.66
CA ASP A 63 1.61 -1.97 6.35
C ASP A 63 2.29 -2.99 5.43
N VAL A 64 2.95 -4.02 5.97
CA VAL A 64 3.65 -5.09 5.22
C VAL A 64 4.66 -4.59 4.18
N GLY A 65 5.27 -3.44 4.41
CA GLY A 65 6.18 -2.73 3.51
C GLY A 65 5.46 -1.88 2.46
N GLY A 66 4.14 -1.73 2.57
CA GLY A 66 3.32 -0.93 1.68
C GLY A 66 3.73 0.53 1.68
N THR A 67 4.14 1.11 2.81
CA THR A 67 4.64 2.48 2.82
C THR A 67 5.92 2.63 2.03
N TYR A 68 6.78 1.60 1.99
CA TYR A 68 8.02 1.60 1.19
C TYR A 68 7.71 1.60 -0.30
N LEU A 69 6.80 0.74 -0.75
CA LEU A 69 6.36 0.67 -2.14
C LEU A 69 5.67 1.96 -2.59
N LEU A 70 4.71 2.45 -1.78
CA LEU A 70 3.93 3.65 -2.09
C LEU A 70 4.79 4.92 -2.04
N ALA A 71 5.76 5.01 -1.14
CA ALA A 71 6.69 6.14 -1.09
C ALA A 71 7.60 6.22 -2.34
N ALA A 72 7.85 5.09 -3.01
CA ALA A 72 8.67 5.00 -4.21
C ALA A 72 7.90 5.28 -5.52
N ALA A 73 6.56 5.31 -5.48
CA ALA A 73 5.74 5.59 -6.64
C ALA A 73 6.02 7.00 -7.21
N PRO A 74 5.88 7.22 -8.53
CA PRO A 74 6.17 8.52 -9.14
C PRO A 74 5.31 9.67 -8.58
N GLY A 75 5.98 10.77 -8.17
CA GLY A 75 5.31 11.97 -7.65
C GLY A 75 4.53 11.68 -6.38
N GLU A 76 3.23 12.00 -6.40
CA GLU A 76 2.32 11.77 -5.27
C GLU A 76 1.30 10.67 -5.53
N LEU A 77 1.44 9.89 -6.61
CA LEU A 77 0.55 8.77 -6.93
C LEU A 77 0.46 7.77 -5.77
N GLY A 78 1.58 7.42 -5.16
CA GLY A 78 1.57 6.48 -4.03
C GLY A 78 0.94 7.06 -2.77
N THR A 79 1.04 8.38 -2.55
CA THR A 79 0.34 9.04 -1.42
C THR A 79 -1.17 9.07 -1.66
N HIS A 80 -1.59 9.32 -2.90
CA HIS A 80 -2.99 9.20 -3.30
C HIS A 80 -3.53 7.77 -3.06
N LEU A 81 -2.80 6.75 -3.48
CA LEU A 81 -3.20 5.35 -3.27
C LEU A 81 -3.20 4.97 -1.78
N ALA A 82 -2.21 5.41 -1.01
CA ALA A 82 -2.11 5.13 0.42
C ALA A 82 -3.30 5.71 1.21
N LEU A 83 -3.73 6.93 0.88
CA LEU A 83 -4.81 7.61 1.60
C LEU A 83 -6.18 7.13 1.16
N THR A 84 -6.41 6.96 -0.14
CA THR A 84 -7.71 6.57 -0.68
C THR A 84 -8.00 5.07 -0.54
N GLY A 85 -6.94 4.25 -0.50
CA GLY A 85 -7.07 2.79 -0.50
C GLY A 85 -7.73 2.22 -1.77
N ARG A 86 -7.81 3.01 -2.84
CA ARG A 86 -8.44 2.61 -4.10
C ARG A 86 -7.66 1.47 -4.76
N ALA A 87 -8.42 0.50 -5.29
CA ALA A 87 -7.84 -0.57 -6.08
C ALA A 87 -7.48 -0.10 -7.47
N VAL A 88 -6.28 -0.47 -7.92
CA VAL A 88 -5.78 -0.16 -9.25
C VAL A 88 -5.66 -1.41 -10.12
N GLY A 89 -5.85 -1.21 -11.43
CA GLY A 89 -5.64 -2.24 -12.44
C GLY A 89 -4.16 -2.45 -12.79
N ALA A 90 -3.91 -3.29 -13.78
CA ALA A 90 -2.54 -3.66 -14.17
C ALA A 90 -1.66 -2.47 -14.57
N ALA A 91 -2.11 -1.60 -15.48
CA ALA A 91 -1.29 -0.47 -15.94
C ALA A 91 -0.92 0.50 -14.81
N ASP A 92 -1.86 0.79 -13.92
CA ASP A 92 -1.62 1.66 -12.77
C ASP A 92 -0.72 1.00 -11.72
N ALA A 93 -0.83 -0.33 -11.51
CA ALA A 93 0.09 -1.08 -10.67
C ALA A 93 1.53 -1.06 -11.24
N LEU A 94 1.68 -1.18 -12.56
CA LEU A 94 2.97 -1.04 -13.24
C LEU A 94 3.53 0.39 -13.11
N LEU A 95 2.68 1.41 -13.35
CA LEU A 95 3.05 2.82 -13.23
C LEU A 95 3.55 3.19 -11.83
N CYS A 96 2.88 2.67 -10.80
CA CYS A 96 3.25 2.90 -9.40
C CYS A 96 4.38 1.99 -8.90
N GLY A 97 4.94 1.11 -9.75
CA GLY A 97 6.02 0.19 -9.36
C GLY A 97 5.60 -0.91 -8.39
N LEU A 98 4.30 -1.22 -8.32
CA LEU A 98 3.73 -2.33 -7.54
C LEU A 98 3.82 -3.67 -8.27
N ALA A 99 4.05 -3.64 -9.59
CA ALA A 99 4.27 -4.79 -10.44
C ALA A 99 5.32 -4.49 -11.53
N ASP A 100 5.81 -5.53 -12.22
CA ASP A 100 6.84 -5.41 -13.27
C ASP A 100 6.35 -5.78 -14.66
N HIS A 101 5.45 -6.75 -14.75
CA HIS A 101 5.01 -7.32 -16.02
C HIS A 101 3.50 -7.51 -16.07
N PHE A 102 2.90 -7.20 -17.21
CA PHE A 102 1.55 -7.64 -17.53
C PHE A 102 1.58 -8.90 -18.38
N VAL A 103 0.86 -9.94 -17.95
CA VAL A 103 0.65 -11.17 -18.70
C VAL A 103 -0.86 -11.43 -18.77
N PRO A 104 -1.45 -11.60 -19.98
CA PRO A 104 -2.86 -11.95 -20.09
C PRO A 104 -3.18 -13.21 -19.30
N SER A 105 -4.27 -13.22 -18.54
CA SER A 105 -4.56 -14.32 -17.59
C SER A 105 -4.66 -15.69 -18.27
N GLY A 106 -5.14 -15.72 -19.53
CA GLY A 106 -5.20 -16.93 -20.36
C GLY A 106 -3.83 -17.56 -20.69
N ARG A 107 -2.72 -16.84 -20.48
CA ARG A 107 -1.34 -17.33 -20.70
C ARG A 107 -0.65 -17.79 -19.41
N LEU A 108 -1.28 -17.65 -18.24
CA LEU A 108 -0.63 -17.96 -16.95
C LEU A 108 -0.31 -19.45 -16.79
N ALA A 109 -1.16 -20.34 -17.31
CA ALA A 109 -0.89 -21.79 -17.27
C ALA A 109 0.40 -22.11 -18.03
N ASP A 110 0.53 -21.62 -19.27
CA ASP A 110 1.71 -21.81 -20.09
C ASP A 110 2.95 -21.17 -19.47
N LEU A 111 2.82 -19.96 -18.91
CA LEU A 111 3.90 -19.30 -18.19
C LEU A 111 4.37 -20.15 -17.01
N THR A 112 3.45 -20.68 -16.20
CA THR A 112 3.78 -21.51 -15.04
C THR A 112 4.49 -22.79 -15.44
N SER A 113 4.04 -23.45 -16.52
CA SER A 113 4.74 -24.60 -17.09
C SER A 113 6.14 -24.26 -17.60
N ALA A 114 6.31 -23.10 -18.25
CA ALA A 114 7.61 -22.65 -18.71
C ALA A 114 8.56 -22.29 -17.56
N LEU A 115 8.06 -21.67 -16.49
CA LEU A 115 8.83 -21.38 -15.28
C LEU A 115 9.26 -22.66 -14.56
N ALA A 116 8.40 -23.67 -14.49
CA ALA A 116 8.75 -24.97 -13.91
C ALA A 116 9.81 -25.73 -14.71
N ALA A 117 9.92 -25.45 -16.01
CA ALA A 117 10.94 -26.02 -16.89
C ALA A 117 12.24 -25.20 -16.95
N ALA A 118 12.27 -23.99 -16.37
CA ALA A 118 13.46 -23.15 -16.34
C ALA A 118 14.56 -23.82 -15.49
N GLY A 119 15.74 -23.99 -16.07
CA GLY A 119 16.83 -24.75 -15.45
C GLY A 119 17.75 -23.91 -14.58
N ALA A 120 17.74 -22.58 -14.77
CA ALA A 120 18.63 -21.66 -14.09
C ALA A 120 17.91 -20.37 -13.63
N PRO A 121 18.33 -19.78 -12.48
CA PRO A 121 17.72 -18.55 -11.94
C PRO A 121 17.65 -17.36 -12.91
N ASP A 122 18.65 -17.19 -13.74
CA ASP A 122 18.77 -16.11 -14.73
C ASP A 122 17.77 -16.25 -15.90
N GLU A 123 17.21 -17.44 -16.12
CA GLU A 123 16.17 -17.69 -17.13
C GLU A 123 14.77 -17.26 -16.69
N VAL A 124 14.54 -17.02 -15.39
CA VAL A 124 13.20 -16.76 -14.82
C VAL A 124 12.60 -15.48 -15.38
N THR A 125 13.29 -14.36 -15.26
CA THR A 125 12.82 -13.06 -15.76
C THR A 125 12.68 -13.07 -17.29
N ALA A 126 13.63 -13.69 -18.00
CA ALA A 126 13.54 -13.85 -19.45
C ALA A 126 12.32 -14.69 -19.86
N THR A 127 11.98 -15.70 -19.07
CA THR A 127 10.78 -16.51 -19.28
C THR A 127 9.52 -15.68 -19.13
N VAL A 128 9.36 -14.93 -18.04
CA VAL A 128 8.18 -14.04 -17.86
C VAL A 128 8.04 -13.05 -19.01
N ARG A 129 9.14 -12.42 -19.45
CA ARG A 129 9.13 -11.45 -20.56
C ARG A 129 8.61 -12.03 -21.89
N ARG A 130 8.80 -13.33 -22.17
CA ARG A 130 8.24 -14.00 -23.38
C ARG A 130 6.72 -14.10 -23.35
N TYR A 131 6.11 -14.03 -22.16
CA TYR A 131 4.68 -14.08 -21.98
C TYR A 131 4.05 -12.70 -21.77
N ALA A 132 4.87 -11.71 -21.42
CA ALA A 132 4.43 -10.35 -21.20
C ALA A 132 3.94 -9.68 -22.49
N THR A 133 2.95 -8.80 -22.34
CA THR A 133 2.45 -7.90 -23.38
C THR A 133 2.21 -6.52 -22.77
N ASP A 134 1.82 -5.55 -23.59
CA ASP A 134 1.37 -4.26 -23.07
C ASP A 134 0.09 -4.44 -22.25
N ALA A 135 0.01 -3.71 -21.13
CA ALA A 135 -1.18 -3.67 -20.29
C ALA A 135 -2.27 -2.80 -20.95
N PRO A 136 -3.56 -3.08 -20.70
CA PRO A 136 -4.64 -2.15 -21.00
C PRO A 136 -4.43 -0.81 -20.30
N ASP A 137 -4.96 0.29 -20.86
CA ASP A 137 -4.82 1.63 -20.29
C ASP A 137 -5.28 1.70 -18.82
N GLY A 138 -4.53 2.46 -18.02
CA GLY A 138 -4.86 2.81 -16.64
C GLY A 138 -5.47 4.20 -16.51
N GLU A 139 -5.93 4.55 -15.32
CA GLU A 139 -6.58 5.85 -15.05
C GLU A 139 -5.58 6.87 -14.46
N LEU A 140 -4.62 6.41 -13.65
CA LEU A 140 -3.78 7.32 -12.85
C LEU A 140 -2.88 8.21 -13.70
N ALA A 141 -2.42 7.73 -14.86
CA ALA A 141 -1.61 8.53 -15.77
C ALA A 141 -2.35 9.81 -16.20
N GLY A 142 -3.65 9.71 -16.49
CA GLY A 142 -4.50 10.85 -16.86
C GLY A 142 -4.90 11.75 -15.69
N HIS A 143 -4.62 11.32 -14.46
CA HIS A 143 -4.93 12.06 -13.23
C HIS A 143 -3.70 12.65 -12.55
N ARG A 144 -2.51 12.43 -13.14
CA ARG A 144 -1.25 12.76 -12.51
C ARG A 144 -1.10 14.22 -12.13
N GLU A 145 -1.52 15.14 -13.01
CA GLU A 145 -1.37 16.58 -12.80
C GLU A 145 -2.08 17.05 -11.53
N TRP A 146 -3.36 16.71 -11.38
CA TRP A 146 -4.11 17.15 -10.20
C TRP A 146 -3.71 16.36 -8.95
N ILE A 147 -3.35 15.08 -9.07
CA ILE A 147 -2.85 14.29 -7.94
C ILE A 147 -1.58 14.92 -7.38
N ASP A 148 -0.56 15.17 -8.21
CA ASP A 148 0.70 15.75 -7.76
C ASP A 148 0.48 17.13 -7.13
N ALA A 149 -0.39 17.97 -7.70
CA ALA A 149 -0.69 19.28 -7.16
C ALA A 149 -1.41 19.21 -5.80
N CYS A 150 -2.43 18.38 -5.66
CA CYS A 150 -3.27 18.33 -4.45
C CYS A 150 -2.55 17.62 -3.30
N TYR A 151 -1.82 16.54 -3.58
CA TYR A 151 -1.16 15.73 -2.55
C TYR A 151 0.23 16.23 -2.15
N ALA A 152 0.72 17.33 -2.73
CA ALA A 152 2.02 17.92 -2.37
C ALA A 152 2.07 18.57 -0.97
N ALA A 153 0.95 18.69 -0.27
CA ALA A 153 0.91 19.20 1.11
C ALA A 153 1.36 18.15 2.14
N ASP A 154 1.76 18.62 3.33
CA ASP A 154 2.22 17.79 4.44
C ASP A 154 1.13 17.47 5.48
N THR A 155 -0.09 17.99 5.30
CA THR A 155 -1.23 17.73 6.18
C THR A 155 -2.43 17.21 5.39
N VAL A 156 -3.23 16.34 6.02
CA VAL A 156 -4.43 15.75 5.40
C VAL A 156 -5.48 16.83 5.11
N GLU A 157 -5.63 17.79 6.03
CA GLU A 157 -6.54 18.91 5.88
C GLU A 157 -6.22 19.75 4.65
N GLU A 158 -4.96 20.15 4.48
CA GLU A 158 -4.56 20.92 3.30
C GLU A 158 -4.71 20.12 2.00
N ILE A 159 -4.46 18.80 2.04
CA ILE A 159 -4.73 17.93 0.88
C ILE A 159 -6.22 17.95 0.53
N ILE A 160 -7.10 17.81 1.53
CA ILE A 160 -8.56 17.85 1.33
C ILE A 160 -8.99 19.21 0.76
N ASP A 161 -8.50 20.32 1.31
CA ASP A 161 -8.80 21.66 0.82
C ASP A 161 -8.37 21.83 -0.64
N ARG A 162 -7.14 21.41 -0.98
CA ARG A 162 -6.64 21.46 -2.37
C ARG A 162 -7.47 20.61 -3.32
N LEU A 163 -7.90 19.41 -2.89
CA LEU A 163 -8.76 18.54 -3.69
C LEU A 163 -10.12 19.20 -3.99
N VAL A 164 -10.72 19.81 -2.97
CA VAL A 164 -11.99 20.56 -3.08
C VAL A 164 -11.84 21.76 -4.02
N ASP A 165 -10.75 22.51 -3.88
CA ASP A 165 -10.52 23.75 -4.63
C ASP A 165 -9.91 23.56 -6.02
N SER A 166 -9.47 22.34 -6.36
CA SER A 166 -8.80 22.01 -7.64
C SER A 166 -9.63 22.31 -8.90
N GLY A 167 -10.95 22.41 -8.78
CA GLY A 167 -11.87 22.51 -9.92
C GLY A 167 -12.06 21.21 -10.72
N VAL A 168 -11.34 20.13 -10.38
CA VAL A 168 -11.43 18.83 -11.04
C VAL A 168 -12.52 17.97 -10.37
N PRO A 169 -13.54 17.48 -11.11
CA PRO A 169 -14.61 16.66 -10.51
C PRO A 169 -14.12 15.43 -9.74
N ALA A 170 -13.20 14.66 -10.34
CA ALA A 170 -12.64 13.46 -9.71
C ALA A 170 -11.86 13.77 -8.41
N ALA A 171 -11.20 14.93 -8.32
CA ALA A 171 -10.50 15.35 -7.11
C ALA A 171 -11.49 15.69 -5.99
N LYS A 172 -12.60 16.37 -6.31
CA LYS A 172 -13.67 16.68 -5.36
C LYS A 172 -14.35 15.41 -4.82
N GLU A 173 -14.61 14.44 -5.70
CA GLU A 173 -15.12 13.13 -5.30
C GLU A 173 -14.14 12.42 -4.36
N THR A 174 -12.84 12.47 -4.68
CA THR A 174 -11.77 11.92 -3.83
C THR A 174 -11.76 12.58 -2.45
N ALA A 175 -11.94 13.90 -2.35
CA ALA A 175 -12.03 14.59 -1.06
C ALA A 175 -13.20 14.06 -0.22
N ALA A 176 -14.37 13.90 -0.83
CA ALA A 176 -15.55 13.36 -0.16
C ALA A 176 -15.33 11.92 0.32
N GLU A 177 -14.63 11.09 -0.46
CA GLU A 177 -14.25 9.72 -0.06
C GLU A 177 -13.31 9.70 1.14
N LEU A 178 -12.26 10.55 1.14
CA LEU A 178 -11.31 10.63 2.25
C LEU A 178 -12.00 10.99 3.57
N LEU A 179 -13.00 11.88 3.54
CA LEU A 179 -13.78 12.25 4.73
C LEU A 179 -14.60 11.10 5.32
N THR A 180 -14.73 9.96 4.64
CA THR A 180 -15.38 8.75 5.17
C THR A 180 -14.41 7.79 5.88
N ALA A 181 -13.10 7.94 5.67
CA ALA A 181 -12.07 7.11 6.30
C ALA A 181 -11.75 7.58 7.72
N SER A 182 -11.01 6.77 8.49
CA SER A 182 -10.57 7.17 9.83
C SER A 182 -9.64 8.39 9.75
N PRO A 183 -9.95 9.50 10.45
CA PRO A 183 -9.09 10.67 10.45
C PRO A 183 -7.69 10.38 11.01
N THR A 184 -7.62 9.54 12.06
CA THR A 184 -6.35 9.09 12.64
C THR A 184 -5.55 8.29 11.62
N ALA A 185 -6.17 7.31 10.98
CA ALA A 185 -5.53 6.47 9.98
C ALA A 185 -4.97 7.28 8.80
N LEU A 186 -5.73 8.25 8.28
CA LEU A 186 -5.28 9.13 7.20
C LEU A 186 -4.02 9.91 7.58
N LYS A 187 -4.03 10.55 8.76
CA LYS A 187 -2.88 11.35 9.20
C LYS A 187 -1.65 10.51 9.49
N VAL A 188 -1.83 9.35 10.14
CA VAL A 188 -0.72 8.43 10.42
C VAL A 188 -0.18 7.84 9.12
N THR A 189 -1.04 7.53 8.15
CA THR A 189 -0.63 7.05 6.81
C THR A 189 0.21 8.09 6.07
N LEU A 190 -0.27 9.34 5.99
CA LEU A 190 0.50 10.43 5.37
C LEU A 190 1.88 10.58 6.05
N ALA A 191 1.89 10.64 7.38
CA ALA A 191 3.13 10.73 8.14
C ALA A 191 4.06 9.54 7.90
N ALA A 192 3.54 8.31 7.83
CA ALA A 192 4.31 7.09 7.61
C ALA A 192 4.94 7.10 6.22
N VAL A 193 4.17 7.36 5.15
CA VAL A 193 4.68 7.45 3.77
C VAL A 193 5.75 8.54 3.64
N ARG A 194 5.53 9.73 4.24
CA ARG A 194 6.50 10.84 4.21
C ARG A 194 7.79 10.52 4.96
N ARG A 195 7.70 9.80 6.09
CA ARG A 195 8.88 9.34 6.85
C ARG A 195 9.64 8.26 6.08
N THR A 196 8.93 7.32 5.46
CA THR A 196 9.53 6.21 4.72
C THR A 196 10.41 6.67 3.55
N LYS A 197 10.07 7.78 2.88
CA LYS A 197 10.95 8.44 1.88
C LYS A 197 12.38 8.73 2.40
N ARG A 198 12.61 8.74 3.73
CA ARG A 198 13.90 8.99 4.38
C ARG A 198 14.54 7.76 5.03
N LEU A 199 13.84 6.62 5.11
CA LEU A 199 14.29 5.44 5.86
C LEU A 199 15.30 4.55 5.10
N GLY A 200 15.40 4.71 3.78
CA GLY A 200 16.47 4.12 2.96
C GLY A 200 16.40 2.60 2.73
N SER A 201 15.58 1.86 3.47
CA SER A 201 15.39 0.41 3.27
C SER A 201 13.97 -0.04 3.60
N LEU A 202 13.58 -1.20 3.06
CA LEU A 202 12.33 -1.87 3.39
C LEU A 202 12.29 -2.25 4.88
N GLU A 203 13.40 -2.73 5.45
CA GLU A 203 13.45 -3.16 6.85
C GLU A 203 13.19 -2.00 7.82
N ALA A 204 13.73 -0.83 7.54
CA ALA A 204 13.46 0.36 8.34
C ALA A 204 12.00 0.81 8.21
N ALA A 205 11.40 0.67 7.03
CA ALA A 205 9.96 0.90 6.84
C ALA A 205 9.12 -0.10 7.63
N LEU A 206 9.45 -1.39 7.61
CA LEU A 206 8.77 -2.43 8.39
C LEU A 206 8.91 -2.23 9.90
N ASP A 207 10.07 -1.78 10.38
CA ASP A 207 10.26 -1.42 11.79
C ASP A 207 9.34 -0.25 12.20
N GLN A 208 9.23 0.77 11.34
CA GLN A 208 8.29 1.88 11.55
C GLN A 208 6.84 1.41 11.54
N GLU A 209 6.45 0.66 10.52
CA GLU A 209 5.10 0.11 10.35
C GLU A 209 4.74 -0.78 11.55
N PHE A 210 5.67 -1.55 12.09
CA PHE A 210 5.43 -2.36 13.28
C PHE A 210 5.05 -1.53 14.50
N ARG A 211 5.73 -0.41 14.74
CA ARG A 211 5.34 0.54 15.80
C ARG A 211 3.92 1.06 15.56
N VAL A 212 3.65 1.51 14.33
CA VAL A 212 2.34 2.03 13.94
C VAL A 212 1.24 1.00 14.15
N SER A 213 1.46 -0.24 13.72
CA SER A 213 0.51 -1.35 13.86
C SER A 213 0.24 -1.69 15.33
N CYS A 214 1.28 -1.74 16.16
CA CYS A 214 1.14 -1.98 17.60
C CYS A 214 0.30 -0.89 18.29
N HIS A 215 0.59 0.38 18.01
CA HIS A 215 -0.14 1.51 18.59
C HIS A 215 -1.57 1.63 18.03
N ALA A 216 -1.77 1.39 16.73
CA ALA A 216 -3.09 1.40 16.12
C ALA A 216 -3.99 0.29 16.68
N PHE A 217 -3.43 -0.89 16.99
CA PHE A 217 -4.17 -1.99 17.61
C PHE A 217 -4.62 -1.67 19.04
N ALA A 218 -3.86 -0.86 19.78
CA ALA A 218 -4.27 -0.36 21.09
C ALA A 218 -5.32 0.77 21.00
N GLY A 219 -5.53 1.32 19.81
CA GLY A 219 -6.48 2.39 19.53
C GLY A 219 -7.91 1.91 19.27
N HIS A 220 -8.79 2.87 19.04
CA HIS A 220 -10.21 2.64 18.80
C HIS A 220 -10.53 2.22 17.35
N ASP A 221 -9.97 2.94 16.37
CA ASP A 221 -10.47 2.93 15.00
C ASP A 221 -10.27 1.61 14.26
N LEU A 222 -9.18 0.88 14.50
CA LEU A 222 -8.98 -0.43 13.85
C LEU A 222 -10.11 -1.41 14.23
N VAL A 223 -10.44 -1.49 15.52
CA VAL A 223 -11.50 -2.39 16.02
C VAL A 223 -12.86 -1.98 15.47
N GLU A 224 -13.18 -0.68 15.48
CA GLU A 224 -14.43 -0.16 14.94
C GLU A 224 -14.53 -0.33 13.41
N GLY A 225 -13.45 -0.13 12.68
CA GLY A 225 -13.41 -0.31 11.24
C GLY A 225 -13.60 -1.77 10.83
N VAL A 226 -12.94 -2.70 11.54
CA VAL A 226 -13.16 -4.14 11.38
C VAL A 226 -14.61 -4.52 11.69
N ARG A 227 -15.19 -3.99 12.78
CA ARG A 227 -16.60 -4.20 13.10
C ARG A 227 -17.50 -3.76 11.93
N ALA A 228 -17.36 -2.51 11.49
CA ALA A 228 -18.22 -1.91 10.47
C ALA A 228 -18.09 -2.56 9.09
N ARG A 229 -16.89 -2.99 8.70
CA ARG A 229 -16.60 -3.49 7.34
C ARG A 229 -16.67 -5.01 7.22
N ILE A 230 -16.28 -5.74 8.26
CA ILE A 230 -16.07 -7.20 8.19
C ILE A 230 -17.10 -7.97 9.02
N ILE A 231 -17.34 -7.53 10.26
CA ILE A 231 -18.21 -8.25 11.20
C ILE A 231 -19.69 -7.93 10.94
N ASP A 232 -20.08 -6.68 11.16
CA ASP A 232 -21.47 -6.22 11.04
C ASP A 232 -21.82 -5.86 9.60
N LYS A 233 -20.81 -5.43 8.81
CA LYS A 233 -20.92 -5.03 7.40
C LYS A 233 -21.93 -3.90 7.16
N ASP A 234 -22.15 -3.05 8.16
CA ASP A 234 -23.02 -1.87 8.07
C ASP A 234 -22.41 -0.73 7.25
N ARG A 235 -21.07 -0.74 7.07
CA ARG A 235 -20.28 0.32 6.42
C ARG A 235 -20.49 1.71 7.07
N ALA A 236 -20.80 1.73 8.36
CA ALA A 236 -21.04 2.94 9.15
C ALA A 236 -20.11 2.98 10.39
N PRO A 237 -18.79 3.09 10.19
CA PRO A 237 -17.85 3.19 11.29
C PRO A 237 -18.00 4.53 12.03
N ARG A 238 -17.84 4.49 13.34
CA ARG A 238 -17.90 5.66 14.23
C ARG A 238 -16.50 6.01 14.71
N TRP A 239 -15.74 6.71 13.87
CA TRP A 239 -14.35 7.05 14.17
C TRP A 239 -14.20 7.91 15.43
N SER A 240 -13.07 7.75 16.11
CA SER A 240 -12.72 8.52 17.31
C SER A 240 -11.22 8.88 17.29
N PRO A 241 -10.86 10.16 17.07
CA PRO A 241 -11.74 11.31 16.79
C PRO A 241 -12.51 11.22 15.46
N ALA A 242 -13.62 11.94 15.36
CA ALA A 242 -14.50 11.89 14.19
C ALA A 242 -14.06 12.82 13.05
N GLU A 243 -13.35 13.91 13.36
CA GLU A 243 -12.89 14.89 12.37
C GLU A 243 -11.36 14.95 12.30
N PRO A 244 -10.77 15.20 11.10
CA PRO A 244 -9.33 15.40 10.97
C PRO A 244 -8.76 16.46 11.91
N GLY A 245 -9.45 17.60 12.07
CA GLY A 245 -8.99 18.70 12.92
C GLY A 245 -8.80 18.34 14.39
N ASP A 246 -9.48 17.30 14.88
CA ASP A 246 -9.39 16.85 16.28
C ASP A 246 -8.19 15.92 16.54
N VAL A 247 -7.57 15.37 15.49
CA VAL A 247 -6.39 14.52 15.62
C VAL A 247 -5.14 15.40 15.68
N THR A 248 -4.53 15.50 16.86
CA THR A 248 -3.37 16.38 17.06
C THR A 248 -2.08 15.80 16.48
N ALA A 249 -1.07 16.64 16.26
CA ALA A 249 0.28 16.17 15.91
C ALA A 249 0.89 15.24 16.97
N ALA A 250 0.53 15.41 18.25
CA ALA A 250 0.97 14.52 19.32
C ALA A 250 0.32 13.13 19.22
N ASP A 251 -0.96 13.05 18.84
CA ASP A 251 -1.65 11.77 18.62
C ASP A 251 -1.04 11.01 17.44
N VAL A 252 -0.70 11.71 16.36
CA VAL A 252 0.04 11.11 15.23
C VAL A 252 1.43 10.65 15.67
N ALA A 253 2.18 11.48 16.41
CA ALA A 253 3.54 11.16 16.83
C ALA A 253 3.59 9.90 17.72
N ARG A 254 2.59 9.68 18.58
CA ARG A 254 2.48 8.52 19.46
C ARG A 254 2.56 7.19 18.72
N HIS A 255 2.00 7.11 17.51
CA HIS A 255 2.03 5.90 16.68
C HIS A 255 3.43 5.49 16.22
N PHE A 256 4.41 6.39 16.34
CA PHE A 256 5.79 6.14 15.94
C PHE A 256 6.75 6.06 17.14
N GLU A 257 6.22 6.14 18.37
CA GLU A 257 7.03 6.03 19.58
C GLU A 257 7.65 4.63 19.68
N PRO A 258 8.89 4.51 20.17
CA PRO A 258 9.56 3.22 20.32
C PRO A 258 8.78 2.27 21.22
N LEU A 259 8.86 0.97 20.92
CA LEU A 259 8.24 -0.11 21.69
C LEU A 259 9.17 -0.69 22.78
N GLY A 260 10.32 -0.05 23.02
CA GLY A 260 11.32 -0.54 23.98
C GLY A 260 11.91 -1.89 23.55
N ASP A 261 11.86 -2.88 24.44
CA ASP A 261 12.37 -4.24 24.17
C ASP A 261 11.52 -5.02 23.15
N GLU A 262 10.33 -4.51 22.81
CA GLU A 262 9.42 -5.15 21.86
C GLU A 262 9.59 -4.68 20.41
N GLU A 263 10.63 -3.91 20.08
CA GLU A 263 10.95 -3.52 18.70
C GLU A 263 11.03 -4.72 17.74
N LEU A 264 10.74 -4.48 16.45
CA LEU A 264 10.84 -5.52 15.43
C LEU A 264 12.32 -5.83 15.10
N GLY A 265 13.12 -4.78 14.91
CA GLY A 265 14.58 -4.84 14.84
C GLY A 265 15.12 -5.46 13.54
N LEU A 266 14.53 -5.14 12.39
CA LEU A 266 15.00 -5.63 11.09
C LEU A 266 16.09 -4.75 10.48
N ALA A 267 16.03 -3.43 10.70
CA ALA A 267 17.03 -2.51 10.18
C ALA A 267 18.37 -2.71 10.91
N PRO A 268 19.50 -2.66 10.20
CA PRO A 268 20.81 -2.65 10.86
C PRO A 268 20.93 -1.40 11.75
N ALA A 269 21.51 -1.59 12.94
CA ALA A 269 21.78 -0.52 13.91
C ALA A 269 22.78 0.52 13.40
#